data_AF-E9H5C5-F1
#
_entry.id   AF-E9H5C5-F1
#
_cell.length_a   1.000
_cell.length_b   1.000
_cell.length_c   1.000
_cell.angle_alpha   90.00
_cell.angle_beta   90.00
_cell.angle_gamma   90.00
#
_symmetry.space_group_name_H-M   'P 1'
#
loop_
_entity.id
_entity.type
_entity.pdbx_description
1 polymer ?
#
loop_
_entity_poly.entity_id
_entity_poly.type
_entity_poly.pdbx_seq_one_letter_code
_entity_poly.pdbx_strand_id
1 'polypeptide(L)'
;MSLLWWKRLDVRKCTIVLGALMFGFAFITIIKTYPHLKTTGITIQRETENCCSSSYWDALLDSKSLTGNQLLQYVKWTNRSSCQLIHDFGGILHQDWHPAGIDGQKAICIDARVAPDRKNCLVYSFGISNEWSFDEQMERYGCQVFAFDPSMMRGHHDHSPAIHFYNWGLSDRDEVTVDKRWTLRSLSSIYKNLTARHGEKVIDYLKIDVEFAEWIALPQMIKSGMLSKVRQLGLEIHLNESETIDKNREYVKILRTIEKMGFVRFDSKYNPWSMTHFTQLGLFSVPFAYEIAWYNDNL
;
A
#
# COMPACT_ATOMS: atom_id res chain seq x y z
N MET A 1 72.45 -5.30 7.01
CA MET A 1 72.39 -6.71 7.46
C MET A 1 71.21 -7.38 6.79
N SER A 2 71.52 -8.42 6.00
CA SER A 2 70.66 -9.52 5.48
C SER A 2 69.34 -9.22 4.76
N LEU A 3 69.39 -9.45 3.44
CA LEU A 3 68.32 -9.77 2.50
C LEU A 3 67.64 -11.13 2.80
N LEU A 4 66.38 -11.33 2.36
CA LEU A 4 65.99 -12.35 1.35
C LEU A 4 64.47 -12.43 1.13
N TRP A 5 64.12 -12.66 -0.14
CA TRP A 5 62.80 -12.80 -0.73
C TRP A 5 62.31 -14.28 -0.82
N TRP A 6 60.99 -14.48 -1.00
CA TRP A 6 60.24 -15.27 -2.04
C TRP A 6 58.90 -15.81 -1.47
N LYS A 7 57.72 -15.40 -1.99
CA LYS A 7 56.90 -15.89 -3.14
C LYS A 7 56.01 -17.14 -2.88
N ARG A 8 54.69 -16.87 -2.85
CA ARG A 8 53.48 -17.59 -3.34
C ARG A 8 53.42 -19.13 -3.41
N LEU A 9 52.27 -19.68 -2.99
CA LEU A 9 51.48 -20.69 -3.73
C LEU A 9 49.98 -20.61 -3.33
N ASP A 10 49.11 -20.72 -4.34
CA ASP A 10 47.63 -20.71 -4.31
C ASP A 10 47.13 -22.06 -4.84
N VAL A 11 46.16 -22.71 -4.17
CA VAL A 11 45.40 -23.86 -4.69
C VAL A 11 43.94 -23.88 -4.18
N ARG A 12 43.02 -23.36 -5.00
CA ARG A 12 41.75 -23.95 -5.53
C ARG A 12 40.84 -24.87 -4.66
N LYS A 13 39.57 -24.42 -4.51
CA LYS A 13 38.22 -25.00 -4.83
C LYS A 13 37.86 -26.49 -4.59
N CYS A 14 36.57 -26.66 -4.22
CA CYS A 14 35.67 -27.87 -4.11
C CYS A 14 35.67 -28.54 -2.72
N THR A 15 34.54 -28.89 -2.07
CA THR A 15 33.35 -29.60 -2.60
C THR A 15 32.12 -29.42 -1.67
N ILE A 16 30.92 -29.32 -2.26
CA ILE A 16 29.58 -29.39 -1.64
C ILE A 16 29.18 -30.88 -1.46
N VAL A 17 28.21 -31.14 -0.58
CA VAL A 17 27.34 -32.35 -0.46
C VAL A 17 27.62 -33.21 0.77
N LEU A 18 26.90 -32.91 1.86
CA LEU A 18 26.63 -33.84 2.96
C LEU A 18 25.17 -33.65 3.38
N GLY A 19 24.28 -34.56 2.95
CA GLY A 19 22.86 -34.47 3.30
C GLY A 19 21.89 -35.39 2.54
N ALA A 20 22.36 -36.35 1.72
CA ALA A 20 21.46 -37.24 0.95
C ALA A 20 21.73 -38.75 1.13
N LEU A 21 22.64 -39.16 2.04
CA LEU A 21 23.09 -40.56 2.12
C LEU A 21 22.57 -41.36 3.33
N MET A 22 21.67 -40.81 4.16
CA MET A 22 21.14 -41.53 5.33
C MET A 22 19.71 -42.09 5.15
N PHE A 23 19.03 -41.82 4.04
CA PHE A 23 17.67 -42.35 3.78
C PHE A 23 17.59 -43.48 2.75
N GLY A 24 18.67 -43.75 1.99
CA GLY A 24 18.67 -44.74 0.92
C GLY A 24 18.77 -46.21 1.38
N PHE A 25 19.37 -46.47 2.53
CA PHE A 25 19.62 -47.86 2.97
C PHE A 25 18.43 -48.52 3.70
N ALA A 26 17.55 -47.74 4.32
CA ALA A 26 16.37 -48.29 5.01
C ALA A 26 15.26 -48.73 4.03
N PHE A 27 15.16 -48.08 2.86
CA PHE A 27 14.09 -48.35 1.87
C PHE A 27 14.35 -49.60 1.03
N ILE A 28 15.62 -49.92 0.76
CA ILE A 28 16.01 -51.08 -0.07
C ILE A 28 15.76 -52.40 0.66
N THR A 29 15.81 -52.41 1.99
CA THR A 29 15.60 -53.62 2.81
C THR A 29 14.12 -54.04 2.88
N ILE A 30 13.18 -53.10 2.75
CA ILE A 30 11.73 -53.37 2.84
C ILE A 30 11.17 -53.96 1.53
N ILE A 31 11.75 -53.59 0.39
CA ILE A 31 11.29 -54.06 -0.94
C ILE A 31 11.61 -55.55 -1.17
N LYS A 32 12.64 -56.11 -0.52
CA LYS A 32 13.00 -57.53 -0.66
C LYS A 32 12.11 -58.50 0.13
N THR A 33 11.33 -58.02 1.09
CA THR A 33 10.54 -58.86 1.99
C THR A 33 9.06 -58.97 1.58
N TYR A 34 8.54 -58.04 0.75
CA TYR A 34 7.13 -58.01 0.36
C TYR A 34 6.94 -57.61 -1.11
N PRO A 35 7.06 -58.55 -2.08
CA PRO A 35 6.96 -58.25 -3.51
C PRO A 35 5.55 -57.86 -4.01
N HIS A 36 4.56 -57.72 -3.11
CA HIS A 36 3.18 -57.37 -3.44
C HIS A 36 2.70 -56.00 -2.93
N LEU A 37 3.55 -55.18 -2.30
CA LEU A 37 3.18 -53.79 -2.03
C LEU A 37 3.22 -52.98 -3.34
N LYS A 38 2.06 -52.83 -3.99
CA LYS A 38 1.85 -51.78 -4.99
C LYS A 38 2.04 -50.44 -4.28
N THR A 39 3.13 -49.75 -4.58
CA THR A 39 3.27 -48.34 -4.28
C THR A 39 2.24 -47.58 -5.13
N THR A 40 1.08 -47.30 -4.57
CA THR A 40 0.24 -46.22 -5.08
C THR A 40 1.05 -44.95 -4.90
N GLY A 41 1.65 -44.48 -6.00
CA GLY A 41 2.28 -43.18 -6.05
C GLY A 41 1.22 -42.14 -5.69
N ILE A 42 1.23 -41.68 -4.45
CA ILE A 42 0.57 -40.44 -4.08
C ILE A 42 1.43 -39.37 -4.75
N THR A 43 1.05 -39.00 -5.97
CA THR A 43 1.47 -37.73 -6.54
C THR A 43 0.84 -36.69 -5.62
N ILE A 44 1.61 -36.20 -4.65
CA ILE A 44 1.30 -34.92 -4.02
C ILE A 44 1.55 -33.91 -5.12
N GLN A 45 0.54 -33.70 -5.97
CA GLN A 45 0.40 -32.43 -6.66
C GLN A 45 0.31 -31.43 -5.52
N ARG A 46 1.43 -30.76 -5.25
CA ARG A 46 1.40 -29.48 -4.59
C ARG A 46 0.65 -28.60 -5.58
N GLU A 47 -0.68 -28.59 -5.51
CA GLU A 47 -1.44 -27.46 -5.98
C GLU A 47 -0.86 -26.29 -5.21
N THR A 48 0.09 -25.60 -5.84
CA THR A 48 0.31 -24.21 -5.52
C THR A 48 -1.05 -23.59 -5.83
N GLU A 49 -1.93 -23.51 -4.83
CA GLU A 49 -2.95 -22.48 -4.82
C GLU A 49 -2.20 -21.23 -5.26
N ASN A 50 -2.56 -20.74 -6.44
CA ASN A 50 -2.02 -19.51 -6.98
C ASN A 50 -2.65 -18.42 -6.11
N CYS A 51 -2.23 -18.37 -4.83
CA CYS A 51 -2.73 -17.37 -3.92
C CYS A 51 -2.49 -16.07 -4.62
N CYS A 52 -3.53 -15.27 -4.50
CA CYS A 52 -3.44 -13.87 -4.77
C CYS A 52 -3.48 -13.55 -6.27
N SER A 53 -3.92 -14.49 -7.11
CA SER A 53 -4.42 -14.17 -8.45
C SER A 53 -5.63 -13.22 -8.35
N SER A 54 -5.91 -12.49 -9.43
CA SER A 54 -7.06 -11.57 -9.48
C SER A 54 -8.38 -12.28 -9.13
N SER A 55 -8.58 -13.51 -9.64
CA SER A 55 -9.79 -14.30 -9.37
C SER A 55 -9.87 -14.84 -7.95
N TYR A 56 -8.73 -15.10 -7.30
CA TYR A 56 -8.70 -15.54 -5.89
C TYR A 56 -9.31 -14.50 -4.97
N TRP A 57 -8.93 -13.23 -5.13
CA TRP A 57 -9.44 -12.15 -4.27
C TRP A 57 -10.93 -11.90 -4.45
N ASP A 58 -11.42 -12.00 -5.67
CA ASP A 58 -12.86 -11.89 -5.95
C ASP A 58 -13.65 -13.01 -5.27
N ALA A 59 -13.22 -14.27 -5.44
CA ALA A 59 -13.84 -15.41 -4.78
C ALA A 59 -13.81 -15.31 -3.25
N LEU A 60 -12.69 -14.84 -2.69
CA LEU A 60 -12.53 -14.67 -1.25
C LEU A 60 -13.50 -13.62 -0.68
N LEU A 61 -13.57 -12.44 -1.29
CA LEU A 61 -14.42 -11.33 -0.81
C LEU A 61 -15.92 -11.61 -1.00
N ASP A 62 -16.29 -12.46 -1.96
CA ASP A 62 -17.66 -12.92 -2.16
C ASP A 62 -18.05 -14.12 -1.27
N SER A 63 -17.08 -14.76 -0.60
CA SER A 63 -17.35 -15.92 0.24
C SER A 63 -18.15 -15.57 1.49
N LYS A 64 -19.29 -16.24 1.71
CA LYS A 64 -20.08 -16.10 2.94
C LYS A 64 -19.34 -16.55 4.20
N SER A 65 -18.28 -17.35 4.06
CA SER A 65 -17.43 -17.83 5.16
C SER A 65 -16.12 -17.04 5.31
N LEU A 66 -16.00 -15.88 4.67
CA LEU A 66 -14.87 -14.97 4.87
C LEU A 66 -14.62 -14.75 6.37
N THR A 67 -13.37 -14.86 6.80
CA THR A 67 -12.95 -14.60 8.18
C THR A 67 -12.24 -13.25 8.29
N GLY A 68 -12.14 -12.70 9.51
CA GLY A 68 -11.37 -11.48 9.78
C GLY A 68 -9.90 -11.61 9.33
N ASN A 69 -9.27 -12.75 9.57
CA ASN A 69 -7.90 -13.02 9.14
C ASN A 69 -7.75 -12.94 7.61
N GLN A 70 -8.68 -13.55 6.87
CA GLN A 70 -8.67 -13.51 5.41
C GLN A 70 -8.95 -12.10 4.86
N LEU A 71 -9.82 -11.34 5.52
CA LEU A 71 -10.05 -9.94 5.18
C LEU A 71 -8.78 -9.11 5.36
N LEU A 72 -8.08 -9.26 6.50
CA LEU A 72 -6.80 -8.59 6.71
C LEU A 72 -5.69 -9.08 5.78
N GLN A 73 -5.70 -10.35 5.38
CA GLN A 73 -4.76 -10.86 4.38
C GLN A 73 -4.94 -10.13 3.04
N TYR A 74 -6.17 -9.84 2.63
CA TYR A 74 -6.41 -9.03 1.44
C TYR A 74 -5.92 -7.59 1.63
N VAL A 75 -6.20 -6.96 2.78
CA VAL A 75 -5.74 -5.58 3.05
C VAL A 75 -4.21 -5.48 2.97
N LYS A 76 -3.51 -6.46 3.55
CA LYS A 76 -2.03 -6.53 3.57
C LYS A 76 -1.41 -6.99 2.25
N TRP A 77 -2.20 -7.57 1.35
CA TRP A 77 -1.66 -8.08 0.10
C TRP A 77 -1.08 -6.94 -0.74
N THR A 78 -0.04 -7.25 -1.51
CA THR A 78 0.55 -6.36 -2.51
C THR A 78 1.18 -7.17 -3.62
N ASN A 79 1.18 -6.64 -4.85
CA ASN A 79 2.02 -7.12 -5.94
C ASN A 79 3.34 -6.33 -5.94
N ARG A 80 4.15 -6.46 -4.90
CA ARG A 80 5.37 -5.65 -4.71
C ARG A 80 6.34 -5.71 -5.89
N SER A 81 6.39 -6.82 -6.61
CA SER A 81 7.24 -6.97 -7.81
C SER A 81 6.78 -6.14 -9.02
N SER A 82 5.58 -5.57 -9.00
CA SER A 82 5.08 -4.74 -10.10
C SER A 82 5.76 -3.37 -10.20
N CYS A 83 6.34 -2.90 -9.09
CA CYS A 83 7.19 -1.71 -9.05
C CYS A 83 8.61 -2.10 -8.64
N GLN A 84 9.58 -1.91 -9.52
CA GLN A 84 10.97 -2.29 -9.26
C GLN A 84 11.69 -1.32 -8.32
N LEU A 85 11.33 -0.04 -8.38
CA LEU A 85 11.91 1.01 -7.56
C LEU A 85 10.84 1.78 -6.78
N ILE A 86 10.66 1.40 -5.53
CA ILE A 86 9.79 2.10 -4.57
C ILE A 86 10.65 3.02 -3.71
N HIS A 87 10.28 4.30 -3.62
CA HIS A 87 10.86 5.26 -2.70
C HIS A 87 9.80 5.73 -1.71
N ASP A 88 10.16 5.79 -0.43
CA ASP A 88 9.31 6.41 0.59
C ASP A 88 9.64 7.91 0.66
N PHE A 89 8.62 8.75 0.54
CA PHE A 89 8.71 10.22 0.58
C PHE A 89 8.08 10.74 1.87
N GLY A 90 8.71 11.73 2.48
CA GLY A 90 8.26 12.32 3.73
C GLY A 90 8.57 11.49 4.95
N GLY A 91 7.88 11.85 6.02
CA GLY A 91 7.90 11.26 7.34
C GLY A 91 8.85 11.89 8.35
N ILE A 92 8.47 11.76 9.63
CA ILE A 92 9.23 12.21 10.80
C ILE A 92 9.67 10.99 11.60
N LEU A 93 10.94 10.96 12.01
CA LEU A 93 11.47 9.91 12.87
C LEU A 93 11.01 10.12 14.33
N HIS A 94 10.25 9.17 14.85
CA HIS A 94 9.84 9.11 16.24
C HIS A 94 10.66 8.07 17.01
N GLN A 95 11.70 8.54 17.71
CA GLN A 95 12.60 7.67 18.49
C GLN A 95 11.98 7.20 19.81
N ASP A 96 11.08 8.00 20.39
CA ASP A 96 10.44 7.72 21.68
C ASP A 96 9.16 6.88 21.55
N TRP A 97 8.71 6.63 20.32
CA TRP A 97 7.56 5.76 20.06
C TRP A 97 7.96 4.29 20.12
N HIS A 98 6.98 3.41 20.33
CA HIS A 98 7.21 1.98 20.49
C HIS A 98 6.31 1.19 19.52
N PRO A 99 6.86 0.59 18.45
CA PRO A 99 8.28 0.63 18.06
C PRO A 99 8.71 2.04 17.60
N ALA A 100 10.00 2.33 17.69
CA ALA A 100 10.55 3.53 17.07
C ALA A 100 10.48 3.39 15.54
N GLY A 101 10.20 4.48 14.83
CA GLY A 101 9.99 4.42 13.39
C GLY A 101 9.74 5.78 12.76
N ILE A 102 9.55 5.77 11.45
CA ILE A 102 9.20 6.96 10.67
C ILE A 102 7.69 6.93 10.41
N ASP A 103 7.01 8.00 10.76
CA ASP A 103 5.58 8.19 10.56
C ASP A 103 5.31 9.26 9.51
N GLY A 104 4.24 9.13 8.71
CA GLY A 104 3.85 10.08 7.66
C GLY A 104 4.51 9.88 6.28
N GLN A 105 5.44 8.93 6.14
CA GLN A 105 6.08 8.62 4.85
C GLN A 105 5.14 7.85 3.92
N LYS A 106 5.10 8.20 2.64
CA LYS A 106 4.26 7.53 1.63
C LYS A 106 5.10 6.90 0.51
N ALA A 107 4.72 5.69 0.10
CA ALA A 107 5.43 4.93 -0.93
C ALA A 107 5.07 5.39 -2.34
N ILE A 108 6.08 5.70 -3.15
CA ILE A 108 5.93 6.14 -4.53
C ILE A 108 6.70 5.20 -5.46
N CYS A 109 6.05 4.76 -6.53
CA CYS A 109 6.72 3.99 -7.57
C CYS A 109 7.48 4.94 -8.52
N ILE A 110 8.80 4.75 -8.63
CA ILE A 110 9.70 5.59 -9.44
C ILE A 110 10.12 4.86 -10.73
N ASP A 111 9.47 3.74 -11.06
CA ASP A 111 9.63 3.10 -12.36
C ASP A 111 9.28 4.07 -13.48
N ALA A 112 10.12 4.15 -14.51
CA ALA A 112 10.07 5.20 -15.54
C ALA A 112 8.71 5.35 -16.24
N ARG A 113 7.91 4.28 -16.30
CA ARG A 113 6.58 4.29 -16.92
C ARG A 113 5.54 5.05 -16.11
N VAL A 114 5.63 5.00 -14.78
CA VAL A 114 4.58 5.47 -13.86
C VAL A 114 5.05 6.55 -12.89
N ALA A 115 6.35 6.84 -12.86
CA ALA A 115 6.92 7.87 -12.01
C ALA A 115 6.25 9.24 -12.23
N PRO A 116 6.07 10.06 -11.18
CA PRO A 116 5.69 11.46 -11.35
C PRO A 116 6.68 12.20 -12.25
N ASP A 117 6.19 13.11 -13.09
CA ASP A 117 7.04 13.93 -13.95
C ASP A 117 7.86 14.94 -13.13
N ARG A 118 9.18 14.72 -13.05
CA ARG A 118 10.14 15.56 -12.30
C ARG A 118 10.15 17.05 -12.65
N LYS A 119 9.51 17.48 -13.74
CA LYS A 119 9.51 18.89 -14.15
C LYS A 119 8.16 19.58 -13.96
N ASN A 120 7.07 18.83 -13.81
CA ASN A 120 5.74 19.39 -13.89
C ASN A 120 4.65 18.48 -13.28
N CYS A 121 4.98 17.68 -12.27
CA CYS A 121 4.00 16.81 -11.62
C CYS A 121 2.99 17.58 -10.78
N LEU A 122 1.77 17.05 -10.69
CA LEU A 122 0.69 17.56 -9.85
C LEU A 122 0.41 16.58 -8.71
N VAL A 123 0.47 17.07 -7.47
CA VAL A 123 0.20 16.28 -6.27
C VAL A 123 -0.97 16.87 -5.50
N TYR A 124 -1.92 16.02 -5.13
CA TYR A 124 -2.98 16.35 -4.18
C TYR A 124 -2.72 15.59 -2.87
N SER A 125 -2.68 16.30 -1.75
CA SER A 125 -2.28 15.77 -0.45
C SER A 125 -3.35 16.07 0.59
N PHE A 126 -4.17 15.09 0.92
CA PHE A 126 -5.25 15.23 1.91
C PHE A 126 -4.81 14.77 3.30
N GLY A 127 -5.29 15.48 4.32
CA GLY A 127 -4.99 15.31 5.75
C GLY A 127 -3.50 15.33 6.04
N ILE A 128 -2.94 16.54 6.02
CA ILE A 128 -1.51 16.72 6.27
C ILE A 128 -1.21 16.91 7.77
N SER A 129 -2.18 17.29 8.60
CA SER A 129 -2.05 17.39 10.06
C SER A 129 -0.86 18.24 10.56
N ASN A 130 -0.46 19.27 9.80
CA ASN A 130 0.76 20.08 9.99
C ASN A 130 2.10 19.33 9.81
N GLU A 131 2.08 18.12 9.27
CA GLU A 131 3.25 17.37 8.83
C GLU A 131 3.45 17.65 7.32
N TRP A 132 4.49 18.42 6.99
CA TRP A 132 4.73 18.90 5.62
C TRP A 132 5.82 18.13 4.88
N SER A 133 6.48 17.18 5.53
CA SER A 133 7.70 16.57 4.99
C SER A 133 7.46 15.79 3.70
N PHE A 134 6.30 15.14 3.54
CA PHE A 134 5.90 14.52 2.27
C PHE A 134 5.74 15.58 1.18
N ASP A 135 4.99 16.65 1.46
CA ASP A 135 4.69 17.72 0.50
C ASP A 135 5.97 18.45 0.07
N GLU A 136 6.87 18.74 1.01
CA GLU A 136 8.17 19.36 0.75
C GLU A 136 9.11 18.45 -0.06
N GLN A 137 9.08 17.13 0.16
CA GLN A 137 9.86 16.22 -0.67
C GLN A 137 9.29 16.12 -2.09
N MET A 138 7.97 16.19 -2.26
CA MET A 138 7.34 16.25 -3.59
C MET A 138 7.63 17.58 -4.31
N GLU A 139 7.66 18.70 -3.60
CA GLU A 139 8.14 19.98 -4.16
C GLU A 139 9.61 19.84 -4.63
N ARG A 140 10.50 19.29 -3.79
CA ARG A 140 11.92 19.09 -4.15
C ARG A 140 12.10 18.12 -5.32
N TYR A 141 11.20 17.18 -5.50
CA TYR A 141 11.15 16.29 -6.66
C TYR A 141 10.75 17.02 -7.94
N GLY A 142 10.07 18.17 -7.82
CA GLY A 142 9.68 19.06 -8.91
C GLY A 142 8.16 19.20 -9.11
N CYS A 143 7.35 18.83 -8.11
CA CYS A 143 5.90 18.89 -8.22
C CYS A 143 5.31 20.22 -7.72
N GLN A 144 4.14 20.55 -8.27
CA GLN A 144 3.19 21.46 -7.63
C GLN A 144 2.29 20.64 -6.70
N VAL A 145 2.22 21.03 -5.43
CA VAL A 145 1.47 20.32 -4.39
C VAL A 145 0.30 21.17 -3.94
N PHE A 146 -0.90 20.57 -3.93
CA PHE A 146 -2.09 21.13 -3.34
C PHE A 146 -2.41 20.31 -2.09
N ALA A 147 -2.22 20.92 -0.93
CA ALA A 147 -2.43 20.29 0.37
C ALA A 147 -3.78 20.69 0.96
N PHE A 148 -4.47 19.74 1.59
CA PHE A 148 -5.85 19.89 2.03
C PHE A 148 -6.04 19.36 3.45
N ASP A 149 -6.48 20.23 4.37
CA ASP A 149 -6.82 19.81 5.72
C ASP A 149 -7.76 20.82 6.41
N PRO A 150 -9.03 20.48 6.65
CA PRO A 150 -9.95 21.39 7.33
C PRO A 150 -9.70 21.47 8.85
N SER A 151 -8.92 20.55 9.42
CA SER A 151 -8.69 20.42 10.87
C SER A 151 -7.55 21.29 11.40
N MET A 152 -6.65 21.76 10.53
CA MET A 152 -5.45 22.52 10.92
C MET A 152 -5.73 23.90 11.52
N MET A 153 -6.98 24.36 11.55
CA MET A 153 -7.39 25.68 12.06
C MET A 153 -6.63 26.85 11.39
N ARG A 154 -6.24 26.69 10.12
CA ARG A 154 -5.57 27.70 9.30
C ARG A 154 -6.42 28.01 8.08
N GLY A 155 -6.35 29.26 7.60
CA GLY A 155 -6.97 29.65 6.33
C GLY A 155 -6.15 29.15 5.13
N HIS A 156 -6.69 29.35 3.93
CA HIS A 156 -5.94 29.16 2.68
C HIS A 156 -4.65 29.98 2.70
N HIS A 157 -3.52 29.36 2.36
CA HIS A 157 -2.23 30.03 2.26
C HIS A 157 -1.27 29.23 1.39
N ASP A 158 -0.18 29.84 0.95
CA ASP A 158 0.92 29.13 0.32
C ASP A 158 1.95 28.79 1.40
N HIS A 159 2.30 27.52 1.55
CA HIS A 159 3.40 27.07 2.43
C HIS A 159 4.75 27.36 1.78
N SER A 160 4.81 27.22 0.45
CA SER A 160 5.92 27.60 -0.42
C SER A 160 5.39 28.01 -1.80
N PRO A 161 6.23 28.53 -2.72
CA PRO A 161 5.78 28.84 -4.08
C PRO A 161 5.20 27.65 -4.86
N ALA A 162 5.54 26.41 -4.49
CA ALA A 162 5.00 25.19 -5.12
C ALA A 162 3.99 24.43 -4.26
N ILE A 163 3.81 24.79 -2.98
CA ILE A 163 2.91 24.11 -2.05
C ILE A 163 1.79 25.07 -1.63
N HIS A 164 0.56 24.72 -2.03
CA HIS A 164 -0.63 25.53 -1.84
C HIS A 164 -1.61 24.83 -0.91
N PHE A 165 -1.88 25.45 0.24
CA PHE A 165 -2.74 24.89 1.26
C PHE A 165 -4.19 25.36 1.17
N TYR A 166 -5.11 24.43 1.38
CA TYR A 166 -6.53 24.68 1.47
C TYR A 166 -7.14 24.02 2.70
N ASN A 167 -7.96 24.75 3.44
CA ASN A 167 -8.72 24.21 4.58
C ASN A 167 -10.01 23.50 4.13
N TRP A 168 -9.94 22.75 3.03
CA TRP A 168 -11.03 21.94 2.53
C TRP A 168 -10.84 20.50 2.97
N GLY A 169 -11.94 19.83 3.35
CA GLY A 169 -11.96 18.39 3.57
C GLY A 169 -12.45 17.62 2.35
N LEU A 170 -12.06 16.35 2.27
CA LEU A 170 -12.52 15.43 1.23
C LEU A 170 -13.80 14.73 1.68
N SER A 171 -14.80 14.65 0.80
CA SER A 171 -16.07 13.96 1.06
C SER A 171 -16.74 13.48 -0.24
N ASP A 172 -17.94 12.92 -0.15
CA ASP A 172 -18.77 12.51 -1.29
C ASP A 172 -19.53 13.69 -1.95
N ARG A 173 -19.59 14.85 -1.29
CA ARG A 173 -20.30 16.03 -1.79
C ARG A 173 -19.72 17.32 -1.22
N ASP A 174 -20.14 18.43 -1.82
CA ASP A 174 -19.79 19.76 -1.37
C ASP A 174 -20.78 20.22 -0.29
N GLU A 175 -20.28 20.45 0.92
CA GLU A 175 -21.09 20.89 2.05
C GLU A 175 -20.25 21.62 3.11
N VAL A 176 -20.94 22.26 4.06
CA VAL A 176 -20.30 22.77 5.28
C VAL A 176 -20.87 22.00 6.46
N THR A 177 -20.02 21.33 7.24
CA THR A 177 -20.49 20.53 8.38
C THR A 177 -21.09 21.41 9.47
N VAL A 178 -22.10 20.90 10.17
CA VAL A 178 -22.79 21.67 11.22
C VAL A 178 -21.94 21.82 12.47
N ASP A 179 -21.23 20.75 12.83
CA ASP A 179 -20.46 20.60 14.06
C ASP A 179 -19.16 21.39 14.04
N LYS A 180 -18.27 21.09 13.08
CA LYS A 180 -16.92 21.63 12.97
C LYS A 180 -16.82 22.81 12.00
N ARG A 181 -17.91 23.12 11.27
CA ARG A 181 -17.94 24.14 10.21
C ARG A 181 -16.89 23.89 9.12
N TRP A 182 -16.51 22.64 8.90
CA TRP A 182 -15.56 22.26 7.87
C TRP A 182 -16.19 22.39 6.50
N THR A 183 -15.46 22.97 5.54
CA THR A 183 -15.89 22.99 4.14
C THR A 183 -15.42 21.71 3.48
N LEU A 184 -16.34 20.78 3.27
CA LEU A 184 -16.09 19.50 2.61
C LEU A 184 -16.40 19.61 1.12
N ARG A 185 -15.64 18.89 0.30
CA ARG A 185 -15.80 18.87 -1.15
C ARG A 185 -15.49 17.49 -1.71
N SER A 186 -16.15 17.16 -2.82
CA SER A 186 -15.77 16.01 -3.63
C SER A 186 -14.44 16.24 -4.35
N LEU A 187 -13.68 15.17 -4.62
CA LEU A 187 -12.42 15.29 -5.40
C LEU A 187 -12.66 15.96 -6.76
N SER A 188 -13.76 15.63 -7.43
CA SER A 188 -14.13 16.23 -8.72
C SER A 188 -14.34 17.74 -8.62
N SER A 189 -15.00 18.20 -7.54
CA SER A 189 -15.20 19.63 -7.29
C SER A 189 -13.88 20.33 -7.00
N ILE A 190 -13.04 19.75 -6.14
CA ILE A 190 -11.70 20.29 -5.82
C ILE A 190 -10.88 20.42 -7.10
N TYR A 191 -10.78 19.34 -7.89
CA TYR A 191 -10.07 19.35 -9.15
C TYR A 191 -10.59 20.45 -10.09
N LYS A 192 -11.91 20.54 -10.28
CA LYS A 192 -12.52 21.58 -11.14
C LYS A 192 -12.22 23.00 -10.66
N ASN A 193 -12.28 23.25 -9.35
CA ASN A 193 -11.99 24.58 -8.77
C ASN A 193 -10.52 24.98 -8.96
N LEU A 194 -9.61 24.01 -8.94
CA LEU A 194 -8.17 24.25 -9.05
C LEU A 194 -7.61 24.13 -10.48
N THR A 195 -8.42 23.69 -11.45
CA THR A 195 -8.06 23.71 -12.87
C THR A 195 -7.52 25.06 -13.33
N ALA A 196 -8.02 26.19 -12.79
CA ALA A 196 -7.51 27.51 -13.12
C ALA A 196 -6.06 27.76 -12.64
N ARG A 197 -5.59 27.03 -11.62
CA ARG A 197 -4.23 27.13 -11.07
C ARG A 197 -3.25 26.18 -11.74
N HIS A 198 -3.63 24.93 -11.95
CA HIS A 198 -2.70 23.90 -12.46
C HIS A 198 -2.99 23.45 -13.91
N GLY A 199 -4.09 23.91 -14.51
CA GLY A 199 -4.56 23.47 -15.83
C GLY A 199 -5.26 22.11 -15.81
N GLU A 200 -5.69 21.60 -16.96
CA GLU A 200 -6.19 20.21 -17.04
C GLU A 200 -5.00 19.24 -17.14
N LYS A 201 -4.67 18.58 -16.03
CA LYS A 201 -3.54 17.65 -15.92
C LYS A 201 -3.95 16.37 -15.19
N VAL A 202 -3.22 15.29 -15.45
CA VAL A 202 -3.26 14.11 -14.58
C VAL A 202 -2.71 14.50 -13.21
N ILE A 203 -3.33 14.01 -12.14
CA ILE A 203 -2.77 14.05 -10.79
C ILE A 203 -1.73 12.93 -10.74
N ASP A 204 -0.44 13.29 -10.74
CA ASP A 204 0.67 12.33 -10.70
C ASP A 204 0.65 11.50 -9.41
N TYR A 205 0.30 12.14 -8.28
CA TYR A 205 0.15 11.45 -7.01
C TYR A 205 -1.01 12.03 -6.19
N LEU A 206 -1.92 11.18 -5.76
CA LEU A 206 -3.01 11.50 -4.85
C LEU A 206 -2.76 10.81 -3.51
N LYS A 207 -2.37 11.57 -2.48
CA LYS A 207 -2.31 11.13 -1.08
C LYS A 207 -3.67 11.37 -0.43
N ILE A 208 -4.24 10.34 0.17
CA ILE A 208 -5.46 10.42 1.00
C ILE A 208 -5.18 9.77 2.34
N ASP A 209 -5.38 10.56 3.39
CA ASP A 209 -5.23 10.18 4.78
C ASP A 209 -6.17 11.12 5.53
N VAL A 210 -7.40 10.69 5.79
CA VAL A 210 -8.50 11.60 6.17
C VAL A 210 -9.36 11.06 7.30
N GLU A 211 -8.81 10.14 8.09
CA GLU A 211 -9.39 9.61 9.33
C GLU A 211 -10.83 9.10 9.12
N PHE A 212 -10.97 7.90 8.56
CA PHE A 212 -12.22 7.19 8.25
C PHE A 212 -13.07 7.80 7.11
N ALA A 213 -12.82 9.05 6.70
CA ALA A 213 -13.55 9.67 5.60
C ALA A 213 -13.22 9.07 4.22
N GLU A 214 -12.23 8.18 4.13
CA GLU A 214 -11.90 7.44 2.90
C GLU A 214 -13.12 6.67 2.39
N TRP A 215 -13.84 6.01 3.29
CA TRP A 215 -15.00 5.19 2.95
C TRP A 215 -16.21 6.00 2.46
N ILE A 216 -16.23 7.30 2.76
CA ILE A 216 -17.24 8.24 2.25
C ILE A 216 -16.83 8.75 0.86
N ALA A 217 -15.57 9.16 0.71
CA ALA A 217 -15.07 9.79 -0.51
C ALA A 217 -14.89 8.81 -1.69
N LEU A 218 -14.31 7.62 -1.45
CA LEU A 218 -13.91 6.69 -2.50
C LEU A 218 -15.07 6.24 -3.41
N PRO A 219 -16.27 5.89 -2.90
CA PRO A 219 -17.41 5.54 -3.76
C PRO A 219 -17.76 6.64 -4.76
N GLN A 220 -17.69 7.92 -4.34
CA GLN A 220 -17.97 9.04 -5.24
C GLN A 220 -16.86 9.23 -6.26
N MET A 221 -15.59 9.04 -5.87
CA MET A 221 -14.45 9.13 -6.80
C MET A 221 -14.52 8.06 -7.89
N ILE A 222 -14.95 6.85 -7.53
CA ILE A 222 -15.24 5.76 -8.48
C ILE A 222 -16.40 6.17 -9.39
N LYS A 223 -17.54 6.57 -8.82
CA LYS A 223 -18.76 6.92 -9.57
C LYS A 223 -18.56 8.08 -10.55
N SER A 224 -17.77 9.08 -10.16
CA SER A 224 -17.48 10.26 -10.99
C SER A 224 -16.42 9.99 -12.07
N GLY A 225 -15.73 8.84 -12.01
CA GLY A 225 -14.62 8.53 -12.90
C GLY A 225 -13.35 9.34 -12.61
N MET A 226 -13.30 10.09 -11.51
CA MET A 226 -12.18 10.99 -11.21
C MET A 226 -10.84 10.25 -11.03
N LEU A 227 -10.88 8.98 -10.58
CA LEU A 227 -9.70 8.13 -10.46
C LEU A 227 -9.01 7.87 -11.81
N SER A 228 -9.70 7.99 -12.94
CA SER A 228 -9.06 7.88 -14.27
C SER A 228 -8.04 8.99 -14.55
N LYS A 229 -8.07 10.08 -13.77
CA LYS A 229 -7.10 11.18 -13.85
C LYS A 229 -6.00 11.09 -12.80
N VAL A 230 -5.84 9.95 -12.12
CA VAL A 230 -4.86 9.74 -11.06
C VAL A 230 -3.85 8.69 -11.51
N ARG A 231 -2.58 9.06 -11.61
CA ARG A 231 -1.48 8.15 -11.99
C ARG A 231 -1.07 7.25 -10.84
N GLN A 232 -0.87 7.79 -9.65
CA GLN A 232 -0.60 7.02 -8.43
C GLN A 232 -1.53 7.46 -7.30
N LEU A 233 -1.99 6.48 -6.52
CA LEU A 233 -2.84 6.67 -5.36
C LEU A 233 -2.12 6.11 -4.15
N GLY A 234 -1.87 6.95 -3.15
CA GLY A 234 -1.48 6.55 -1.80
C GLY A 234 -2.65 6.79 -0.86
N LEU A 235 -3.08 5.76 -0.14
CA LEU A 235 -4.24 5.80 0.74
C LEU A 235 -3.86 5.20 2.09
N GLU A 236 -4.00 5.96 3.17
CA GLU A 236 -4.11 5.37 4.51
C GLU A 236 -5.58 5.03 4.76
N ILE A 237 -5.90 3.75 4.86
CA ILE A 237 -7.25 3.30 5.22
C ILE A 237 -7.39 3.15 6.73
N HIS A 238 -8.58 3.48 7.24
CA HIS A 238 -8.92 3.35 8.65
C HIS A 238 -10.05 2.34 8.82
N LEU A 239 -9.73 1.09 9.20
CA LEU A 239 -10.73 0.07 9.52
C LEU A 239 -11.40 0.39 10.87
N ASN A 240 -12.69 0.13 10.98
CA ASN A 240 -13.42 0.41 12.22
C ASN A 240 -13.64 -0.89 13.01
N GLU A 241 -13.13 -0.92 14.25
CA GLU A 241 -13.16 -2.08 15.14
C GLU A 241 -14.55 -2.45 15.65
N SER A 242 -15.48 -1.51 15.61
CA SER A 242 -16.88 -1.71 15.99
C SER A 242 -17.73 -2.26 14.85
N GLU A 243 -17.24 -2.20 13.61
CA GLU A 243 -17.99 -2.63 12.43
C GLU A 243 -18.00 -4.15 12.26
N THR A 244 -19.09 -4.65 11.69
CA THR A 244 -19.23 -6.09 11.41
C THR A 244 -18.27 -6.55 10.32
N ILE A 245 -18.09 -7.87 10.19
CA ILE A 245 -17.33 -8.45 9.08
C ILE A 245 -17.91 -8.07 7.72
N ASP A 246 -19.24 -8.00 7.59
CA ASP A 246 -19.87 -7.65 6.33
C ASP A 246 -19.69 -6.17 5.99
N LYS A 247 -19.69 -5.29 7.00
CA LYS A 247 -19.42 -3.87 6.76
C LYS A 247 -17.95 -3.63 6.37
N ASN A 248 -17.01 -4.25 7.08
CA ASN A 248 -15.60 -4.21 6.70
C ASN A 248 -15.37 -4.84 5.30
N ARG A 249 -16.11 -5.89 4.95
CA ARG A 249 -16.07 -6.48 3.60
C ARG A 249 -16.55 -5.50 2.54
N GLU A 250 -17.59 -4.70 2.79
CA GLU A 250 -18.02 -3.63 1.88
C GLU A 250 -16.90 -2.61 1.64
N TYR A 251 -16.23 -2.15 2.70
CA TYR A 251 -15.09 -1.23 2.60
C TYR A 251 -13.96 -1.82 1.76
N VAL A 252 -13.59 -3.06 2.04
CA VAL A 252 -12.53 -3.76 1.31
C VAL A 252 -12.89 -3.99 -0.17
N LYS A 253 -14.18 -4.21 -0.49
CA LYS A 253 -14.66 -4.31 -1.88
C LYS A 253 -14.54 -2.99 -2.67
N ILE A 254 -14.49 -1.85 -1.99
CA ILE A 254 -14.19 -0.55 -2.64
C ILE A 254 -12.76 -0.57 -3.17
N LEU A 255 -11.78 -1.00 -2.35
CA LEU A 255 -10.39 -1.14 -2.78
C LEU A 255 -10.26 -2.12 -3.94
N ARG A 256 -11.00 -3.23 -3.89
CA ARG A 256 -11.03 -4.21 -4.98
C ARG A 256 -11.60 -3.61 -6.27
N THR A 257 -12.57 -2.70 -6.17
CA THR A 257 -13.12 -2.00 -7.32
C THR A 257 -12.09 -1.08 -7.96
N ILE A 258 -11.31 -0.35 -7.15
CA ILE A 258 -10.20 0.48 -7.64
C ILE A 258 -9.18 -0.36 -8.43
N GLU A 259 -8.83 -1.54 -7.92
CA GLU A 259 -7.93 -2.47 -8.63
C GLU A 259 -8.50 -2.94 -9.97
N LYS A 260 -9.81 -3.23 -10.02
CA LYS A 260 -10.50 -3.58 -11.27
C LYS A 260 -10.56 -2.43 -12.28
N MET A 261 -10.37 -1.19 -11.83
CA MET A 261 -10.27 -0.01 -12.70
C MET A 261 -8.85 0.18 -13.29
N GLY A 262 -7.92 -0.74 -13.03
CA GLY A 262 -6.56 -0.71 -13.59
C GLY A 262 -5.47 -0.26 -12.61
N PHE A 263 -5.82 -0.04 -11.35
CA PHE A 263 -4.84 0.27 -10.31
C PHE A 263 -4.12 -1.00 -9.85
N VAL A 264 -2.80 -1.04 -10.01
CA VAL A 264 -1.95 -2.12 -9.57
C VAL A 264 -1.33 -1.77 -8.22
N ARG A 265 -1.70 -2.53 -7.20
CA ARG A 265 -1.17 -2.36 -5.84
C ARG A 265 0.28 -2.81 -5.78
N PHE A 266 1.19 -1.90 -5.45
CA PHE A 266 2.62 -2.19 -5.36
C PHE A 266 3.17 -2.09 -3.93
N ASP A 267 2.43 -1.46 -3.01
CA ASP A 267 2.80 -1.42 -1.59
C ASP A 267 1.57 -1.53 -0.68
N SER A 268 1.76 -2.17 0.47
CA SER A 268 0.77 -2.22 1.57
C SER A 268 1.53 -2.45 2.87
N LYS A 269 1.46 -1.47 3.78
CA LYS A 269 2.15 -1.45 5.07
C LYS A 269 1.13 -1.13 6.15
N TYR A 270 1.27 -1.73 7.33
CA TYR A 270 0.43 -1.38 8.45
C TYR A 270 1.07 -0.25 9.26
N ASN A 271 0.24 0.58 9.88
CA ASN A 271 0.72 1.57 10.84
C ASN A 271 0.93 0.89 12.21
N PRO A 272 2.18 0.76 12.71
CA PRO A 272 2.47 -0.01 13.93
C PRO A 272 1.95 0.65 15.22
N TRP A 273 1.52 1.91 15.16
CA TRP A 273 0.97 2.65 16.29
C TRP A 273 -0.56 2.64 16.35
N SER A 274 -1.20 1.99 15.37
CA SER A 274 -2.67 1.87 15.24
C SER A 274 -3.24 0.56 15.81
N MET A 275 -2.64 0.00 16.86
CA MET A 275 -3.03 -1.34 17.34
C MET A 275 -4.36 -1.31 18.11
N THR A 276 -5.31 -2.19 17.74
CA THR A 276 -6.62 -2.32 18.40
C THR A 276 -7.14 -3.77 18.45
N HIS A 277 -8.34 -3.96 18.99
CA HIS A 277 -9.04 -5.24 19.09
C HIS A 277 -10.33 -5.24 18.25
N PHE A 278 -10.32 -5.97 17.14
CA PHE A 278 -11.51 -6.14 16.29
C PHE A 278 -12.34 -7.32 16.79
N THR A 279 -13.15 -7.08 17.81
CA THR A 279 -14.00 -8.11 18.42
C THR A 279 -14.92 -8.78 17.40
N GLN A 280 -15.52 -7.99 16.49
CA GLN A 280 -16.41 -8.47 15.43
C GLN A 280 -15.69 -9.29 14.34
N LEU A 281 -14.36 -9.15 14.23
CA LEU A 281 -13.54 -9.90 13.29
C LEU A 281 -12.82 -11.09 13.94
N GLY A 282 -12.91 -11.24 15.27
CA GLY A 282 -12.16 -12.24 16.03
C GLY A 282 -10.65 -12.00 16.03
N LEU A 283 -10.21 -10.74 15.93
CA LEU A 283 -8.80 -10.36 15.84
C LEU A 283 -8.38 -9.50 17.03
N PHE A 284 -7.23 -9.80 17.60
CA PHE A 284 -6.70 -9.13 18.78
C PHE A 284 -5.34 -8.52 18.48
N SER A 285 -5.11 -7.28 18.94
CA SER A 285 -3.84 -6.57 18.76
C SER A 285 -3.41 -6.59 17.29
N VAL A 286 -4.27 -6.05 16.43
CA VAL A 286 -3.99 -5.86 15.00
C VAL A 286 -4.18 -4.39 14.65
N PRO A 287 -3.43 -3.87 13.67
CA PRO A 287 -3.52 -2.48 13.28
C PRO A 287 -4.86 -2.18 12.62
N PHE A 288 -5.45 -1.02 12.92
CA PHE A 288 -6.63 -0.51 12.23
C PHE A 288 -6.30 0.35 11.02
N ALA A 289 -5.09 0.93 10.98
CA ALA A 289 -4.63 1.77 9.87
C ALA A 289 -3.61 1.07 8.96
N TYR A 290 -3.78 1.24 7.65
CA TYR A 290 -2.90 0.66 6.62
C TYR A 290 -2.64 1.64 5.50
N GLU A 291 -1.36 1.82 5.20
CA GLU A 291 -0.84 2.61 4.08
C GLU A 291 -0.77 1.72 2.84
N ILE A 292 -1.52 2.05 1.81
CA ILE A 292 -1.61 1.25 0.58
C ILE A 292 -1.34 2.14 -0.62
N ALA A 293 -0.50 1.68 -1.53
CA ALA A 293 -0.11 2.42 -2.72
C ALA A 293 -0.36 1.63 -4.00
N TRP A 294 -0.90 2.33 -5.00
CA TRP A 294 -1.17 1.82 -6.33
C TRP A 294 -0.64 2.78 -7.39
N TYR A 295 -0.25 2.23 -8.53
CA TYR A 295 -0.16 3.00 -9.79
C TYR A 295 -1.29 2.57 -10.71
N ASN A 296 -1.72 3.44 -11.61
CA ASN A 296 -2.74 3.17 -12.62
C ASN A 296 -2.06 2.72 -13.92
N ASP A 297 -2.26 1.46 -14.32
CA ASP A 297 -1.63 0.88 -15.52
C ASP A 297 -2.26 1.36 -16.84
N ASN A 298 -3.37 2.11 -16.76
CA ASN A 298 -4.03 2.71 -17.91
C ASN A 298 -3.49 4.10 -18.31
N LEU A 299 -2.49 4.64 -17.58
CA LEU A 299 -1.93 5.98 -17.77
C LEU A 299 -0.44 5.97 -18.13
#